data_AF-A0A6P6NY68-F1
#
_entry.id   AF-A0A6P6NY68-F1
#
_cell.length_a   1.000
_cell.length_b   1.000
_cell.length_c   1.000
_cell.angle_alpha   90.00
_cell.angle_beta   90.00
_cell.angle_gamma   90.00
#
_symmetry.space_group_name_H-M   'P 1'
#
loop_
_entity.id
_entity.type
_entity.pdbx_description
1 polymer ?
#
loop_
_entity_poly.entity_id
_entity_poly.type
_entity_poly.pdbx_seq_one_letter_code
_entity_poly.pdbx_strand_id
1 'polypeptide(L)'
;MFVHSAEGNEFWTALVEKAYAKLNGSYEALSGGSTTEGFEDFTGGVSEMYELRKAPRDLYRIIRKALERGSLLGCSIDITSAFDMESVTFKKLVKGHAYSVTALKQVEFRGNTERLIRIRNPWGQVEWTGAWSDNSPEWDEIDPSEKDDLHLQMEDGEFWMSFSEFLRQFSRLEICNLTPDTLSDDDLSHWNTIKFHGAWRRGSTAGGCRNNPNTFWINPQYKITLLEEDDDPEDEEVACSFLVALMQKDRRRYRHHGQDMHTIGFAIYEIPEEYAGCQNVHLKKDFFLNHSSSARSETFINLREVSTRLRLPPGEYIIVPSTFEPSQEADFVLRVFTEKQSETEELDDEISADLEDEAEITEDDIDDSFKSLFAQLAGEDMEISVRELRTILNRVVSKHKDLKTDGFSMESCRTMVNLLDKDGSARLGLVEFQILWNKVRKLLGIFREFDIDQSGTMSSYEMRMAVESAGFKLNNRLNQILVARYAENEVIDFDNFVCCLIKLETMFRTFQQLDMDGTGTAEMNLSEWLFMTMCG
;
A
#
# COMPACT_ATOMS: atom_id res chain seq x y z
N MET A 1 28.94 24.40 -9.25
CA MET A 1 28.73 24.03 -7.84
C MET A 1 27.95 22.74 -7.73
N PHE A 2 26.92 22.51 -8.56
CA PHE A 2 26.19 21.24 -8.64
C PHE A 2 26.44 20.55 -10.00
N VAL A 3 25.61 19.57 -10.39
CA VAL A 3 25.78 18.78 -11.62
C VAL A 3 25.90 19.69 -12.85
N HIS A 4 26.83 19.35 -13.73
CA HIS A 4 27.07 20.04 -15.00
C HIS A 4 27.56 19.03 -16.04
N SER A 5 27.29 19.30 -17.32
CA SER A 5 27.88 18.53 -18.42
C SER A 5 29.36 18.90 -18.58
N ALA A 6 30.15 17.96 -19.11
CA ALA A 6 31.50 18.26 -19.61
C ALA A 6 31.44 19.19 -20.83
N GLU A 7 30.34 19.16 -21.58
CA GLU A 7 30.06 20.11 -22.65
C GLU A 7 29.46 21.40 -22.09
N GLY A 8 30.16 22.52 -22.27
CA GLY A 8 29.78 23.81 -21.66
C GLY A 8 28.45 24.40 -22.15
N ASN A 9 27.85 23.86 -23.21
CA ASN A 9 26.58 24.32 -23.78
C ASN A 9 25.39 23.39 -23.45
N GLU A 10 25.60 22.33 -22.68
CA GLU A 10 24.55 21.41 -22.25
C GLU A 10 24.13 21.70 -20.80
N PHE A 11 22.84 21.98 -20.61
CA PHE A 11 22.29 22.39 -19.31
C PHE A 11 21.18 21.48 -18.79
N TRP A 12 20.78 20.45 -19.56
CA TRP A 12 19.63 19.63 -19.21
C TRP A 12 19.83 18.89 -17.87
N THR A 13 21.03 18.34 -17.62
CA THR A 13 21.37 17.68 -16.36
C THR A 13 21.26 18.62 -15.16
N ALA A 14 21.80 19.83 -15.27
CA ALA A 14 21.73 20.86 -14.25
C ALA A 14 20.27 21.30 -13.96
N LEU A 15 19.42 21.36 -14.98
CA LEU A 15 18.00 21.70 -14.83
C LEU A 15 17.19 20.55 -14.22
N VAL A 16 17.50 19.30 -14.58
CA VAL A 16 16.86 18.11 -13.98
C VAL A 16 17.19 18.02 -12.50
N GLU A 17 18.46 18.16 -12.13
CA GLU A 17 18.87 18.19 -10.71
C GLU A 17 18.14 19.30 -9.94
N LYS A 18 18.05 20.50 -10.53
CA LYS A 18 17.30 21.62 -9.94
C LYS A 18 15.81 21.31 -9.74
N ALA A 19 15.18 20.67 -10.72
CA ALA A 19 13.78 20.28 -10.63
C ALA A 19 13.57 19.22 -9.52
N TYR A 20 14.48 18.27 -9.43
CA TYR A 20 14.46 17.22 -8.41
C TYR A 20 14.72 17.79 -7.00
N ALA A 21 15.66 18.73 -6.86
CA ALA A 21 15.88 19.49 -5.63
C ALA A 21 14.62 20.27 -5.21
N LYS A 22 13.94 20.90 -6.17
CA LYS A 22 12.68 21.64 -5.90
C LYS A 22 11.58 20.71 -5.39
N LEU A 23 11.42 19.52 -5.97
CA LEU A 23 10.45 18.53 -5.52
C LEU A 23 10.72 18.07 -4.08
N ASN A 24 11.99 17.90 -3.73
CA ASN A 24 12.45 17.51 -2.40
C ASN A 24 12.59 18.70 -1.42
N GLY A 25 12.31 19.92 -1.85
CA GLY A 25 12.33 21.14 -1.03
C GLY A 25 13.63 21.97 -1.11
N SER A 26 14.80 21.33 -1.23
CA SER A 26 16.09 22.01 -1.39
C SER A 26 17.17 21.10 -2.00
N TYR A 27 18.31 21.67 -2.41
CA TYR A 27 19.48 20.89 -2.83
C TYR A 27 20.10 20.10 -1.67
N GLU A 28 20.06 20.64 -0.45
CA GLU A 28 20.58 19.97 0.74
C GLU A 28 19.79 18.69 1.05
N ALA A 29 18.49 18.68 0.74
CA ALA A 29 17.63 17.50 0.88
C ALA A 29 17.98 16.34 -0.07
N LEU A 30 18.82 16.58 -1.09
CA LEU A 30 19.32 15.52 -1.99
C LEU A 30 20.55 14.79 -1.42
N SER A 31 21.20 15.35 -0.40
CA SER A 31 22.39 14.74 0.20
C SER A 31 22.02 13.44 0.92
N GLY A 32 22.74 12.36 0.64
CA GLY A 32 22.54 11.04 1.26
C GLY A 32 21.41 10.19 0.66
N GLY A 33 20.95 10.49 -0.56
CA GLY A 33 20.05 9.60 -1.32
C GLY A 33 20.76 8.35 -1.86
N SER A 34 20.00 7.29 -2.15
CA SER A 34 20.50 6.09 -2.85
C SER A 34 20.26 6.19 -4.35
N THR A 35 21.11 5.54 -5.16
CA THR A 35 20.92 5.48 -6.62
C THR A 35 19.61 4.77 -6.99
N THR A 36 19.19 3.74 -6.23
CA THR A 36 17.85 3.13 -6.31
C THR A 36 16.69 4.15 -6.29
N GLU A 37 16.74 5.13 -5.39
CA GLU A 37 15.68 6.13 -5.28
C GLU A 37 15.63 7.04 -6.51
N GLY A 38 16.80 7.38 -7.05
CA GLY A 38 16.92 8.14 -8.29
C GLY A 38 16.40 7.34 -9.49
N PHE A 39 16.72 6.05 -9.58
CA PHE A 39 16.20 5.18 -10.62
C PHE A 39 14.67 5.13 -10.59
N GLU A 40 14.07 4.86 -9.43
CA GLU A 40 12.61 4.84 -9.26
C GLU A 40 11.96 6.17 -9.65
N ASP A 41 12.53 7.30 -9.22
CA ASP A 41 11.92 8.61 -9.43
C ASP A 41 12.03 9.08 -10.89
N PHE A 42 13.07 8.65 -11.62
CA PHE A 42 13.29 9.01 -13.02
C PHE A 42 12.72 8.01 -14.03
N THR A 43 12.44 6.77 -13.61
CA THR A 43 11.95 5.73 -14.52
C THR A 43 10.56 5.21 -14.16
N GLY A 44 10.11 5.36 -12.91
CA GLY A 44 8.91 4.68 -12.43
C GLY A 44 9.07 3.16 -12.25
N GLY A 45 10.26 2.62 -12.53
CA GLY A 45 10.62 1.21 -12.36
C GLY A 45 10.71 0.79 -10.89
N VAL A 46 11.06 -0.47 -10.67
CA VAL A 46 11.33 -1.02 -9.33
C VAL A 46 12.78 -1.42 -9.18
N SER A 47 13.37 -0.99 -8.08
CA SER A 47 14.75 -1.32 -7.75
C SER A 47 14.85 -2.58 -6.90
N GLU A 48 15.82 -3.43 -7.21
CA GLU A 48 16.31 -4.52 -6.39
C GLU A 48 17.75 -4.22 -5.97
N MET A 49 18.14 -4.67 -4.77
CA MET A 49 19.49 -4.47 -4.25
C MET A 49 20.10 -5.80 -3.82
N TYR A 50 21.33 -6.06 -4.27
CA TYR A 50 22.10 -7.26 -3.94
C TYR A 50 23.39 -6.89 -3.21
N GLU A 51 23.59 -7.48 -2.03
CA GLU A 51 24.85 -7.40 -1.29
C GLU A 51 25.83 -8.44 -1.86
N LEU A 52 26.85 -8.00 -2.60
CA LEU A 52 27.66 -8.88 -3.45
C LEU A 52 28.47 -9.94 -2.67
N ARG A 53 28.77 -9.67 -1.38
CA ARG A 53 29.42 -10.64 -0.49
C ARG A 53 28.54 -11.84 -0.13
N LYS A 54 27.22 -11.69 -0.26
CA LYS A 54 26.21 -12.73 -0.02
C LYS A 54 25.36 -12.96 -1.27
N ALA A 55 25.92 -12.68 -2.45
CA ALA A 55 25.23 -12.81 -3.72
C ALA A 55 24.65 -14.22 -3.91
N PRO A 56 23.44 -14.34 -4.48
CA PRO A 56 22.89 -15.64 -4.85
C PRO A 56 23.73 -16.28 -5.96
N ARG A 57 23.74 -17.61 -6.04
CA ARG A 57 24.59 -18.35 -6.99
C ARG A 57 24.26 -18.06 -8.45
N ASP A 58 23.01 -17.71 -8.72
CA ASP A 58 22.47 -17.38 -10.02
C ASP A 58 22.49 -15.87 -10.34
N LEU A 59 23.21 -15.05 -9.54
CA LEU A 59 23.29 -13.59 -9.76
C LEU A 59 23.72 -13.21 -11.19
N TYR A 60 24.65 -13.97 -11.79
CA TYR A 60 25.06 -13.73 -13.18
C TYR A 60 23.88 -13.86 -14.16
N ARG A 61 23.00 -14.84 -13.95
CA ARG A 61 21.78 -15.06 -14.75
C ARG A 61 20.78 -13.93 -14.52
N ILE A 62 20.61 -13.49 -13.28
CA ILE A 62 19.75 -12.35 -12.92
C ILE A 62 20.19 -11.08 -13.66
N ILE A 63 21.49 -10.75 -13.63
CA ILE A 63 22.04 -9.58 -14.34
C ILE A 63 21.85 -9.72 -15.85
N ARG A 64 22.07 -10.92 -16.42
CA ARG A 64 21.87 -11.18 -17.85
C ARG A 64 20.43 -10.91 -18.26
N LYS A 65 19.46 -11.52 -17.58
CA LYS A 65 18.03 -11.30 -17.83
C LYS A 65 17.66 -9.83 -17.65
N ALA A 66 18.20 -9.14 -16.64
CA ALA A 66 17.94 -7.72 -16.43
C ALA A 66 18.44 -6.86 -17.60
N LEU A 67 19.66 -7.10 -18.10
CA LEU A 67 20.21 -6.39 -19.27
C LEU A 67 19.41 -6.70 -20.55
N GLU A 68 19.03 -7.97 -20.77
CA GLU A 68 18.17 -8.38 -21.89
C GLU A 68 16.77 -7.75 -21.84
N ARG A 69 16.32 -7.33 -20.66
CA ARG A 69 15.04 -6.62 -20.43
C ARG A 69 15.19 -5.09 -20.45
N GLY A 70 16.38 -4.57 -20.72
CA GLY A 70 16.65 -3.14 -20.70
C GLY A 70 16.65 -2.50 -19.29
N SER A 71 16.70 -3.30 -18.22
CA SER A 71 16.82 -2.78 -16.85
C SER A 71 18.08 -1.91 -16.70
N LEU A 72 18.02 -0.92 -15.82
CA LEU A 72 19.18 -0.08 -15.48
C LEU A 72 19.93 -0.70 -14.31
N LEU A 73 21.25 -0.89 -14.46
CA LEU A 73 22.05 -1.52 -13.42
C LEU A 73 23.13 -0.57 -12.92
N GLY A 74 23.18 -0.40 -11.60
CA GLY A 74 24.19 0.36 -10.88
C GLY A 74 25.00 -0.54 -9.93
N CYS A 75 26.24 -0.18 -9.64
CA CYS A 75 27.03 -0.85 -8.61
C CYS A 75 27.91 0.14 -7.86
N SER A 76 28.29 -0.21 -6.63
CA SER A 76 29.09 0.68 -5.78
C SER A 76 29.99 -0.08 -4.81
N ILE A 77 31.01 0.62 -4.31
CA ILE A 77 31.97 0.12 -3.33
C ILE A 77 31.73 0.86 -2.02
N ASP A 78 31.49 0.14 -0.93
CA ASP A 78 31.27 0.74 0.38
C ASP A 78 32.53 1.46 0.90
N ILE A 79 32.32 2.53 1.64
CA ILE A 79 33.35 3.25 2.38
C ILE A 79 33.39 2.79 3.83
N THR A 80 34.60 2.69 4.39
CA THR A 80 34.80 2.34 5.81
C THR A 80 34.78 3.55 6.74
N SER A 81 35.06 4.74 6.21
CA SER A 81 35.02 6.00 6.92
C SER A 81 34.63 7.14 5.98
N ALA A 82 34.14 8.26 6.52
CA ALA A 82 33.80 9.44 5.72
C ALA A 82 35.01 10.02 4.95
N PHE A 83 36.24 9.74 5.40
CA PHE A 83 37.48 10.13 4.71
C PHE A 83 37.76 9.30 3.46
N ASP A 84 37.10 8.14 3.30
CA ASP A 84 37.25 7.27 2.14
C ASP A 84 36.28 7.63 0.99
N MET A 85 35.41 8.63 1.18
CA MET A 85 34.47 9.08 0.15
C MET A 85 35.24 9.60 -1.08
N GLU A 86 34.90 9.06 -2.25
CA GLU A 86 35.58 9.31 -3.53
C GLU A 86 37.09 8.98 -3.53
N SER A 87 37.54 8.11 -2.61
CA SER A 87 38.93 7.66 -2.58
C SER A 87 39.22 6.66 -3.71
N VAL A 88 40.33 6.86 -4.40
CA VAL A 88 40.78 5.98 -5.50
C VAL A 88 41.63 4.85 -4.95
N THR A 89 41.25 3.61 -5.26
CA THR A 89 42.00 2.39 -4.91
C THR A 89 43.27 2.24 -5.75
N PHE A 90 44.15 1.32 -5.34
CA PHE A 90 45.35 1.01 -6.12
C PHE A 90 45.06 0.47 -7.53
N LYS A 91 43.87 -0.11 -7.76
CA LYS A 91 43.40 -0.57 -9.08
C LYS A 91 42.53 0.48 -9.80
N LYS A 92 42.61 1.75 -9.38
CA LYS A 92 41.88 2.89 -9.94
C LYS A 92 40.34 2.84 -9.85
N LEU A 93 39.76 1.94 -9.05
CA LEU A 93 38.33 2.03 -8.69
C LEU A 93 38.11 3.09 -7.61
N VAL A 94 37.01 3.81 -7.65
CA VAL A 94 36.63 4.89 -6.74
C VAL A 94 35.62 4.36 -5.71
N LYS A 95 35.89 4.58 -4.42
CA LYS A 95 34.98 4.16 -3.34
C LYS A 95 33.91 5.20 -3.05
N GLY A 96 32.74 4.75 -2.57
CA GLY A 96 31.62 5.64 -2.24
C GLY A 96 31.05 6.34 -3.47
N HIS A 97 31.24 5.75 -4.64
CA HIS A 97 30.85 6.27 -5.95
C HIS A 97 29.98 5.25 -6.68
N ALA A 98 29.05 5.73 -7.49
CA ALA A 98 28.14 4.91 -8.27
C ALA A 98 28.70 4.66 -9.67
N TYR A 99 28.77 3.39 -10.06
CA TYR A 99 29.12 2.92 -11.39
C TYR A 99 27.89 2.35 -12.09
N SER A 100 27.91 2.28 -13.42
CA SER A 100 26.87 1.61 -14.21
C SER A 100 27.37 0.25 -14.71
N VAL A 101 26.52 -0.76 -14.71
CA VAL A 101 26.80 -2.03 -15.39
C VAL A 101 26.13 -1.98 -16.77
N THR A 102 26.93 -2.12 -17.84
CA THR A 102 26.46 -1.86 -19.22
C THR A 102 26.42 -3.09 -20.10
N ALA A 103 27.09 -4.19 -19.73
CA ALA A 103 27.03 -5.46 -20.47
C ALA A 103 27.50 -6.66 -19.65
N LEU A 104 27.07 -7.85 -20.08
CA LEU A 104 27.63 -9.14 -19.69
C LEU A 104 28.01 -9.93 -20.94
N LYS A 105 29.13 -10.65 -20.86
CA LYS A 105 29.56 -11.57 -21.92
C LYS A 105 30.22 -12.81 -21.34
N GLN A 106 30.12 -13.92 -22.07
CA GLN A 106 30.94 -15.10 -21.84
C GLN A 106 31.91 -15.22 -23.02
N VAL A 107 33.18 -15.45 -22.73
CA VAL A 107 34.23 -15.64 -23.73
C VAL A 107 34.97 -16.94 -23.45
N GLU A 108 35.47 -17.58 -24.49
CA GLU A 108 36.36 -18.74 -24.31
C GLU A 108 37.80 -18.23 -24.09
N PHE A 109 38.34 -18.47 -22.90
CA PHE A 109 39.69 -18.06 -22.54
C PHE A 109 40.47 -19.27 -22.02
N ARG A 110 41.54 -19.63 -22.74
CA ARG A 110 42.41 -20.78 -22.42
C ARG A 110 41.66 -22.10 -22.20
N GLY A 111 40.63 -22.35 -23.01
CA GLY A 111 39.80 -23.57 -22.94
C GLY A 111 38.81 -23.62 -21.78
N ASN A 112 38.61 -22.50 -21.07
CA ASN A 112 37.56 -22.34 -20.07
C ASN A 112 36.62 -21.20 -20.48
N THR A 113 35.35 -21.29 -20.09
CA THR A 113 34.41 -20.18 -20.23
C THR A 113 34.64 -19.15 -19.14
N GLU A 114 35.13 -17.97 -19.52
CA GLU A 114 35.30 -16.84 -18.61
C GLU A 114 34.07 -15.92 -18.68
N ARG A 115 33.59 -15.48 -17.52
CA ARG A 115 32.43 -14.58 -17.40
C ARG A 115 32.91 -13.15 -17.20
N LEU A 116 32.60 -12.27 -18.14
CA LEU A 116 32.98 -10.87 -18.11
C LEU A 116 31.77 -9.96 -17.84
N ILE A 117 32.04 -8.87 -17.14
CA ILE A 117 31.09 -7.79 -16.86
C ILE A 117 31.70 -6.45 -17.25
N ARG A 118 30.93 -5.62 -17.94
CA ARG A 118 31.33 -4.28 -18.37
C ARG A 118 30.76 -3.24 -17.43
N ILE A 119 31.63 -2.35 -16.96
CA ILE A 119 31.31 -1.33 -15.96
C ILE A 119 31.74 0.02 -16.51
N ARG A 120 30.92 1.05 -16.27
CA ARG A 120 31.20 2.42 -16.68
C ARG A 120 31.28 3.35 -15.48
N ASN A 121 32.37 4.12 -15.43
CA ASN A 121 32.55 5.25 -14.54
C ASN A 121 31.87 6.50 -15.13
N PRO A 122 30.85 7.08 -14.47
CA PRO A 122 30.16 8.28 -14.95
C PRO A 122 31.05 9.50 -15.14
N TRP A 123 32.23 9.57 -14.52
CA TRP A 123 33.20 10.65 -14.75
C TRP A 123 33.79 10.65 -16.16
N GLY A 124 33.65 9.56 -16.91
CA GLY A 124 34.19 9.44 -18.26
C GLY A 124 35.72 9.32 -18.30
N GLN A 125 36.34 8.97 -17.17
CA GLN A 125 37.78 8.86 -16.98
C GLN A 125 38.07 7.99 -15.75
N VAL A 126 39.32 7.54 -15.58
CA VAL A 126 39.78 6.73 -14.44
C VAL A 126 39.15 5.33 -14.48
N GLU A 127 39.87 4.44 -15.17
CA GLU A 127 39.46 3.06 -15.43
C GLU A 127 40.26 2.01 -14.67
N TRP A 128 39.67 0.83 -14.57
CA TRP A 128 40.26 -0.38 -13.99
C TRP A 128 41.61 -0.74 -14.62
N THR A 129 42.59 -1.13 -13.79
CA THR A 129 43.94 -1.50 -14.24
C THR A 129 44.28 -2.99 -14.04
N GLY A 130 43.29 -3.82 -13.71
CA GLY A 130 43.48 -5.26 -13.57
C GLY A 130 43.26 -6.04 -14.87
N ALA A 131 43.08 -7.37 -14.73
CA ALA A 131 42.75 -8.24 -15.85
C ALA A 131 41.50 -7.75 -16.59
N TRP A 132 41.53 -7.84 -17.92
CA TRP A 132 40.49 -7.37 -18.86
C TRP A 132 40.32 -5.86 -18.97
N SER A 133 41.22 -5.07 -18.36
CA SER A 133 41.34 -3.64 -18.69
C SER A 133 41.68 -3.41 -20.17
N ASP A 134 41.52 -2.19 -20.66
CA ASP A 134 41.77 -1.81 -22.05
C ASP A 134 43.18 -2.15 -22.56
N ASN A 135 44.16 -2.16 -21.67
CA ASN A 135 45.56 -2.46 -21.99
C ASN A 135 46.00 -3.86 -21.51
N SER A 136 45.05 -4.72 -21.16
CA SER A 136 45.32 -6.03 -20.56
C SER A 136 45.75 -7.06 -21.62
N PRO A 137 46.79 -7.87 -21.37
CA PRO A 137 47.26 -8.89 -22.31
C PRO A 137 46.27 -10.04 -22.53
N GLU A 138 45.29 -10.23 -21.64
CA GLU A 138 44.26 -11.27 -21.74
C GLU A 138 43.45 -11.16 -23.05
N TRP A 139 43.29 -9.95 -23.58
CA TRP A 139 42.64 -9.70 -24.88
C TRP A 139 43.41 -10.27 -26.08
N ASP A 140 44.69 -10.61 -25.94
CA ASP A 140 45.47 -11.20 -27.04
C ASP A 140 45.25 -12.71 -27.18
N GLU A 141 44.55 -13.33 -26.23
CA GLU A 141 44.35 -14.78 -26.17
C GLU A 141 42.89 -15.21 -26.42
N ILE A 142 42.00 -14.27 -26.74
CA ILE A 142 40.63 -14.56 -27.17
C ILE A 142 40.52 -14.53 -28.71
N ASP A 143 39.41 -15.03 -29.23
CA ASP A 143 39.15 -15.00 -30.67
C ASP A 143 39.16 -13.54 -31.21
N PRO A 144 39.85 -13.25 -32.33
CA PRO A 144 39.92 -11.90 -32.88
C PRO A 144 38.57 -11.28 -33.21
N SER A 145 37.57 -12.08 -33.61
CA SER A 145 36.22 -11.55 -33.90
C SER A 145 35.48 -11.15 -32.62
N GLU A 146 35.62 -11.93 -31.53
CA GLU A 146 35.09 -11.53 -30.22
C GLU A 146 35.84 -10.32 -29.65
N LYS A 147 37.15 -10.21 -29.91
CA LYS A 147 37.94 -9.04 -29.51
C LYS A 147 37.46 -7.77 -30.19
N ASP A 148 37.26 -7.79 -31.51
CA ASP A 148 36.81 -6.61 -32.25
C ASP A 148 35.42 -6.12 -31.77
N ASP A 149 34.56 -7.05 -31.33
CA ASP A 149 33.22 -6.73 -30.82
C ASP A 149 33.23 -6.19 -29.37
N LEU A 150 34.19 -6.60 -28.54
CA LEU A 150 34.19 -6.33 -27.09
C LEU A 150 35.24 -5.31 -26.64
N HIS A 151 36.37 -5.22 -27.36
CA HIS A 151 37.55 -4.46 -26.95
C HIS A 151 37.62 -3.11 -27.66
N LEU A 152 36.99 -2.10 -27.04
CA LEU A 152 37.12 -0.71 -27.45
C LEU A 152 38.16 -0.04 -26.55
N GLN A 153 39.34 0.30 -27.09
CA GLN A 153 40.37 1.03 -26.34
C GLN A 153 40.08 2.53 -26.36
N MET A 154 39.42 3.04 -25.32
CA MET A 154 39.07 4.45 -25.20
C MET A 154 39.06 4.85 -23.72
N GLU A 155 39.69 5.98 -23.37
CA GLU A 155 39.54 6.52 -22.00
C GLU A 155 38.20 7.25 -21.90
N ASP A 156 37.12 6.50 -21.74
CA ASP A 156 35.74 6.96 -21.63
C ASP A 156 35.06 6.52 -20.32
N GLY A 157 35.85 5.93 -19.41
CA GLY A 157 35.41 5.42 -18.13
C GLY A 157 34.81 4.01 -18.18
N GLU A 158 34.61 3.42 -19.36
CA GLU A 158 34.09 2.06 -19.53
C GLU A 158 35.22 1.03 -19.55
N PHE A 159 35.03 -0.10 -18.87
CA PHE A 159 36.02 -1.16 -18.82
C PHE A 159 35.37 -2.52 -18.58
N TRP A 160 36.03 -3.59 -19.02
CA TRP A 160 35.67 -4.96 -18.68
C TRP A 160 36.44 -5.45 -17.47
N MET A 161 35.83 -6.37 -16.71
CA MET A 161 36.49 -7.15 -15.69
C MET A 161 35.88 -8.54 -15.58
N SER A 162 36.61 -9.50 -15.02
CA SER A 162 36.06 -10.81 -14.67
C SER A 162 34.95 -10.66 -13.63
N PHE A 163 33.87 -11.43 -13.76
CA PHE A 163 32.76 -11.44 -12.82
C PHE A 163 33.20 -11.81 -11.38
N SER A 164 34.23 -12.66 -11.26
CA SER A 164 34.83 -13.03 -9.98
C SER A 164 35.50 -11.85 -9.28
N GLU A 165 36.28 -11.03 -9.99
CA GLU A 165 36.82 -9.78 -9.44
C GLU A 165 35.70 -8.77 -9.15
N PHE A 166 34.64 -8.69 -9.95
CA PHE A 166 33.50 -7.81 -9.66
C PHE A 166 32.90 -8.10 -8.27
N LEU A 167 32.60 -9.37 -7.97
CA LEU A 167 32.09 -9.78 -6.65
C LEU A 167 33.07 -9.49 -5.50
N ARG A 168 34.38 -9.43 -5.79
CA ARG A 168 35.41 -9.16 -4.78
C ARG A 168 35.63 -7.67 -4.53
N GLN A 169 35.58 -6.84 -5.58
CA GLN A 169 35.91 -5.42 -5.51
C GLN A 169 34.69 -4.57 -5.15
N PHE A 170 33.51 -4.92 -5.65
CA PHE A 170 32.26 -4.19 -5.41
C PHE A 170 31.51 -4.72 -4.19
N SER A 171 30.75 -3.83 -3.55
CA SER A 171 29.95 -4.19 -2.37
C SER A 171 28.49 -4.44 -2.71
N ARG A 172 27.92 -3.61 -3.61
CA ARG A 172 26.48 -3.55 -3.87
C ARG A 172 26.23 -3.53 -5.36
N LEU A 173 25.15 -4.20 -5.76
CA LEU A 173 24.55 -4.10 -7.09
C LEU A 173 23.10 -3.67 -6.91
N GLU A 174 22.66 -2.73 -7.74
CA GLU A 174 21.33 -2.16 -7.77
C GLU A 174 20.77 -2.37 -9.18
N ILE A 175 19.57 -2.95 -9.30
CA ILE A 175 18.92 -3.23 -10.57
C ILE A 175 17.56 -2.54 -10.58
N CYS A 176 17.34 -1.59 -11.47
CA CYS A 176 16.03 -0.99 -11.69
C CYS A 176 15.36 -1.65 -12.90
N ASN A 177 14.35 -2.47 -12.63
CA ASN A 177 13.50 -3.06 -13.65
C ASN A 177 12.48 -2.05 -14.15
N LEU A 178 12.45 -1.87 -15.45
CA LEU A 178 11.61 -0.90 -16.13
C LEU A 178 10.21 -1.47 -16.38
N THR A 179 9.21 -0.58 -16.40
CA THR A 179 7.84 -0.92 -16.81
C THR A 179 7.74 -0.91 -18.34
N PRO A 180 6.72 -1.55 -18.92
CA PRO A 180 6.49 -1.51 -20.37
C PRO A 180 6.42 -0.07 -20.91
N ASP A 181 5.84 0.86 -20.15
CA ASP A 181 5.69 2.27 -20.53
C ASP A 181 7.03 3.00 -20.76
N THR A 182 8.12 2.50 -20.17
CA THR A 182 9.46 3.12 -20.27
C THR A 182 10.28 2.66 -21.48
N LEU A 183 9.95 1.52 -22.08
CA LEU A 183 10.68 0.94 -23.20
C LEU A 183 9.84 1.13 -24.47
N SER A 184 10.37 1.90 -25.43
CA SER A 184 9.69 2.15 -26.70
C SER A 184 9.96 1.07 -27.77
N ASP A 185 10.64 -0.02 -27.37
CA ASP A 185 11.19 -1.02 -28.28
C ASP A 185 10.44 -2.35 -28.13
N ASP A 186 9.75 -2.77 -29.18
CA ASP A 186 8.89 -3.97 -29.20
C ASP A 186 9.70 -5.28 -29.08
N ASP A 187 11.03 -5.22 -29.21
CA ASP A 187 11.93 -6.39 -29.20
C ASP A 187 12.35 -6.87 -27.79
N LEU A 188 12.05 -6.12 -26.72
CA LEU A 188 12.43 -6.47 -25.35
C LEU A 188 11.31 -7.23 -24.62
N SER A 189 11.65 -8.25 -23.81
CA SER A 189 10.65 -8.90 -22.94
C SER A 189 10.30 -7.97 -21.77
N HIS A 190 9.02 -7.68 -21.56
CA HIS A 190 8.57 -6.72 -20.56
C HIS A 190 8.04 -7.40 -19.29
N TRP A 191 8.18 -6.73 -18.15
CA TRP A 191 7.49 -7.12 -16.93
C TRP A 191 6.02 -6.70 -17.00
N ASN A 192 5.09 -7.58 -16.63
CA ASN A 192 3.72 -7.17 -16.36
C ASN A 192 3.68 -6.45 -15.02
N THR A 193 3.19 -5.21 -14.97
CA THR A 193 3.18 -4.39 -13.76
C THR A 193 1.77 -4.08 -13.32
N ILE A 194 1.46 -4.36 -12.05
CA ILE A 194 0.26 -3.86 -11.38
C ILE A 194 0.64 -2.94 -10.22
N LYS A 195 -0.16 -1.90 -10.02
CA LYS A 195 0.06 -0.86 -9.01
C LYS A 195 -1.20 -0.62 -8.19
N PHE A 196 -1.05 -0.74 -6.87
CA PHE A 196 -2.09 -0.45 -5.89
C PHE A 196 -1.71 0.75 -5.03
N HIS A 197 -2.70 1.54 -4.68
CA HIS A 197 -2.55 2.68 -3.77
C HIS A 197 -3.29 2.41 -2.48
N GLY A 198 -2.55 2.32 -1.39
CA GLY A 198 -3.12 2.05 -0.07
C GLY A 198 -2.70 3.06 0.97
N ALA A 199 -3.30 2.91 2.15
CA ALA A 199 -3.10 3.78 3.29
C ALA A 199 -3.22 2.98 4.59
N TRP A 200 -2.26 3.19 5.49
CA TRP A 200 -2.40 2.82 6.89
C TRP A 200 -2.92 4.05 7.65
N ARG A 201 -4.07 3.88 8.30
CA ARG A 201 -4.70 4.90 9.15
C ARG A 201 -4.85 4.36 10.56
N ARG A 202 -4.54 5.21 11.53
CA ARG A 202 -4.56 4.84 12.94
C ARG A 202 -5.99 4.50 13.34
N GLY A 203 -6.15 3.39 14.05
CA GLY A 203 -7.46 2.88 14.38
C GLY A 203 -8.30 2.57 13.13
N SER A 204 -7.75 1.98 12.07
CA SER A 204 -8.60 1.43 11.00
C SER A 204 -7.81 0.38 10.25
N THR A 205 -6.80 0.82 9.50
CA THR A 205 -6.02 -0.01 8.58
C THR A 205 -4.56 -0.14 8.99
N ALA A 206 -4.09 0.60 10.00
CA ALA A 206 -2.74 0.49 10.55
C ALA A 206 -2.60 -0.70 11.52
N GLY A 207 -2.67 -1.93 10.98
CA GLY A 207 -2.71 -3.16 11.77
C GLY A 207 -1.37 -3.61 12.36
N GLY A 208 -0.25 -3.08 11.87
CA GLY A 208 1.09 -3.54 12.21
C GLY A 208 1.41 -4.92 11.62
N CYS A 209 2.59 -5.46 11.89
CA CYS A 209 3.02 -6.75 11.32
C CYS A 209 2.41 -7.97 12.02
N ARG A 210 2.71 -9.18 11.53
CA ARG A 210 2.17 -10.46 12.01
C ARG A 210 2.39 -10.73 13.51
N ASN A 211 3.33 -10.04 14.15
CA ASN A 211 3.55 -10.06 15.60
C ASN A 211 2.35 -9.50 16.40
N ASN A 212 1.45 -8.77 15.74
CA ASN A 212 0.25 -8.16 16.31
C ASN A 212 -1.02 -8.86 15.78
N PRO A 213 -1.30 -10.13 16.15
CA PRO A 213 -2.38 -10.91 15.54
C PRO A 213 -3.78 -10.33 15.74
N ASN A 214 -3.98 -9.49 16.75
CA ASN A 214 -5.28 -8.85 17.00
C ASN A 214 -5.64 -7.81 15.93
N THR A 215 -4.63 -7.19 15.33
CA THR A 215 -4.79 -6.07 14.41
C THR A 215 -4.20 -6.34 13.03
N PHE A 216 -3.28 -7.29 12.85
CA PHE A 216 -2.63 -7.58 11.56
C PHE A 216 -3.61 -7.78 10.41
N TRP A 217 -4.73 -8.45 10.67
CA TRP A 217 -5.73 -8.78 9.65
C TRP A 217 -6.46 -7.55 9.10
N ILE A 218 -6.42 -6.39 9.78
CA ILE A 218 -7.10 -5.15 9.33
C ILE A 218 -6.27 -4.36 8.30
N ASN A 219 -5.01 -4.72 8.07
CA ASN A 219 -4.21 -4.11 7.01
C ASN A 219 -4.88 -4.37 5.65
N PRO A 220 -4.69 -3.49 4.65
CA PRO A 220 -5.15 -3.74 3.29
C PRO A 220 -4.62 -5.08 2.75
N GLN A 221 -5.41 -5.77 1.92
CA GLN A 221 -5.09 -7.09 1.39
C GLN A 221 -5.19 -7.06 -0.14
N TYR A 222 -4.23 -7.66 -0.84
CA TYR A 222 -4.18 -7.66 -2.30
C TYR A 222 -4.02 -9.08 -2.81
N LYS A 223 -4.97 -9.56 -3.62
CA LYS A 223 -4.88 -10.87 -4.26
C LYS A 223 -3.99 -10.80 -5.49
N ILE A 224 -3.15 -11.82 -5.65
CA ILE A 224 -2.40 -12.08 -6.86
C ILE A 224 -2.66 -13.52 -7.32
N THR A 225 -2.89 -13.70 -8.61
CA THR A 225 -3.09 -15.00 -9.24
C THR A 225 -1.95 -15.26 -10.21
N LEU A 226 -1.14 -16.27 -9.90
CA LEU A 226 0.00 -16.71 -10.71
C LEU A 226 -0.46 -17.86 -11.61
N LEU A 227 -0.51 -17.63 -12.92
CA LEU A 227 -1.14 -18.54 -13.89
C LEU A 227 -0.13 -19.47 -14.59
N GLU A 228 0.95 -18.90 -15.09
CA GLU A 228 1.92 -19.60 -15.95
C GLU A 228 3.31 -19.60 -15.33
N GLU A 229 4.02 -20.73 -15.45
CA GLU A 229 5.42 -20.88 -15.07
C GLU A 229 6.36 -20.05 -15.98
N ASP A 230 7.56 -19.76 -15.47
CA ASP A 230 8.56 -19.01 -16.24
C ASP A 230 9.08 -19.86 -17.43
N ASP A 231 9.33 -19.22 -18.58
CA ASP A 231 9.91 -19.89 -19.77
C ASP A 231 11.44 -20.07 -19.64
N ASP A 232 11.91 -20.65 -18.53
CA ASP A 232 13.34 -20.92 -18.34
C ASP A 232 13.65 -22.42 -18.32
N PRO A 233 14.25 -22.97 -19.39
CA PRO A 233 14.58 -24.39 -19.47
C PRO A 233 15.69 -24.81 -18.49
N GLU A 234 16.40 -23.86 -17.85
CA GLU A 234 17.40 -24.14 -16.81
C GLU A 234 16.79 -24.22 -15.40
N ASP A 235 15.51 -23.91 -15.21
CA ASP A 235 14.86 -24.01 -13.91
C ASP A 235 14.32 -25.42 -13.66
N GLU A 236 14.75 -26.04 -12.56
CA GLU A 236 14.30 -27.39 -12.16
C GLU A 236 12.94 -27.38 -11.43
N GLU A 237 12.44 -26.20 -11.04
CA GLU A 237 11.21 -26.00 -10.27
C GLU A 237 10.14 -25.27 -11.07
N VAL A 238 8.94 -25.84 -11.13
CA VAL A 238 7.72 -25.21 -11.67
C VAL A 238 7.32 -24.06 -10.76
N ALA A 239 7.73 -22.84 -11.11
CA ALA A 239 7.48 -21.65 -10.34
C ALA A 239 7.27 -20.43 -11.24
N CYS A 240 6.52 -19.47 -10.72
CA CYS A 240 6.30 -18.17 -11.31
C CYS A 240 7.22 -17.16 -10.61
N SER A 241 8.07 -16.46 -11.35
CA SER A 241 8.90 -15.38 -10.83
C SER A 241 8.14 -14.06 -10.83
N PHE A 242 8.16 -13.42 -9.66
CA PHE A 242 7.57 -12.09 -9.50
C PHE A 242 8.34 -11.26 -8.48
N LEU A 243 8.12 -9.95 -8.54
CA LEU A 243 8.73 -8.96 -7.66
C LEU A 243 7.62 -8.18 -6.98
N VAL A 244 7.67 -8.12 -5.65
CA VAL A 244 6.76 -7.28 -4.86
C VAL A 244 7.54 -6.11 -4.31
N ALA A 245 7.05 -4.90 -4.53
CA ALA A 245 7.67 -3.66 -4.08
C ALA A 245 6.66 -2.80 -3.31
N LEU A 246 6.97 -2.51 -2.05
CA LEU A 246 6.15 -1.71 -1.15
C LEU A 246 6.87 -0.39 -0.83
N MET A 247 6.31 0.73 -1.30
CA MET A 247 6.86 2.08 -1.10
C MET A 247 5.98 2.91 -0.17
N GLN A 248 6.56 3.57 0.83
CA GLN A 248 5.88 4.59 1.65
C GLN A 248 6.03 5.99 1.03
N LYS A 249 4.93 6.75 0.95
CA LYS A 249 4.86 8.05 0.25
C LYS A 249 5.23 9.24 1.14
N ASP A 250 5.80 10.27 0.51
CA ASP A 250 5.97 11.65 1.03
C ASP A 250 6.69 11.82 2.39
N ARG A 251 7.28 10.75 2.94
CA ARG A 251 7.90 10.78 4.29
C ARG A 251 9.04 11.78 4.42
N ARG A 252 9.78 12.06 3.34
CA ARG A 252 10.87 13.06 3.33
C ARG A 252 10.41 14.45 3.74
N ARG A 253 9.16 14.83 3.45
CA ARG A 253 8.58 16.12 3.85
C ARG A 253 8.42 16.26 5.37
N TYR A 254 8.27 15.13 6.07
CA TYR A 254 8.06 15.10 7.51
C TYR A 254 9.36 15.04 8.33
N ARG A 255 10.53 14.95 7.68
CA ARG A 255 11.85 15.01 8.36
C ARG A 255 12.04 16.30 9.14
N HIS A 256 11.55 17.43 8.63
CA HIS A 256 11.59 18.71 9.35
C HIS A 256 10.76 18.71 10.66
N HIS A 257 9.81 17.78 10.78
CA HIS A 257 8.99 17.56 11.98
C HIS A 257 9.52 16.43 12.87
N GLY A 258 10.74 15.92 12.59
CA GLY A 258 11.37 14.85 13.37
C GLY A 258 10.81 13.45 13.10
N GLN A 259 9.98 13.27 12.06
CA GLN A 259 9.50 11.95 11.63
C GLN A 259 10.38 11.40 10.51
N ASP A 260 10.73 10.12 10.59
CA ASP A 260 11.53 9.42 9.57
C ASP A 260 10.71 8.30 8.90
N MET A 261 11.33 7.57 7.97
CA MET A 261 10.76 6.36 7.35
C MET A 261 10.26 5.38 8.42
N HIS A 262 9.04 4.86 8.24
CA HIS A 262 8.55 3.76 9.07
C HIS A 262 9.25 2.47 8.67
N THR A 263 9.37 1.55 9.61
CA THR A 263 9.78 0.17 9.32
C THR A 263 8.64 -0.54 8.62
N ILE A 264 8.78 -0.84 7.33
CA ILE A 264 7.73 -1.45 6.49
C ILE A 264 8.16 -2.83 5.98
N GLY A 265 7.17 -3.62 5.58
CA GLY A 265 7.35 -4.94 4.98
C GLY A 265 6.02 -5.54 4.57
N PHE A 266 6.04 -6.76 4.04
CA PHE A 266 4.83 -7.46 3.62
C PHE A 266 4.95 -8.96 3.85
N ALA A 267 3.80 -9.62 3.97
CA ALA A 267 3.70 -11.07 4.04
C ALA A 267 2.76 -11.57 2.93
N ILE A 268 3.05 -12.76 2.41
CA ILE A 268 2.28 -13.42 1.35
C ILE A 268 1.72 -14.74 1.88
N TYR A 269 0.43 -14.96 1.66
CA TYR A 269 -0.29 -16.15 2.08
C TYR A 269 -0.94 -16.81 0.88
N GLU A 270 -0.86 -18.14 0.79
CA GLU A 270 -1.63 -18.91 -0.18
C GLU A 270 -3.11 -18.94 0.22
N ILE A 271 -4.00 -18.80 -0.76
CA ILE A 271 -5.44 -18.91 -0.57
C ILE A 271 -5.81 -20.39 -0.71
N PRO A 272 -6.34 -21.04 0.35
CA PRO A 272 -6.82 -22.41 0.24
C PRO A 272 -7.99 -22.50 -0.75
N GLU A 273 -8.18 -23.66 -1.40
CA GLU A 273 -9.28 -23.90 -2.34
C GLU A 273 -10.67 -23.57 -1.77
N GLU A 274 -10.85 -23.64 -0.45
CA GLU A 274 -12.09 -23.26 0.25
C GLU A 274 -12.49 -21.78 0.06
N TYR A 275 -11.50 -20.93 -0.23
CA TYR A 275 -11.66 -19.50 -0.47
C TYR A 275 -11.41 -19.13 -1.94
N ALA A 276 -11.11 -20.11 -2.81
CA ALA A 276 -10.83 -19.87 -4.22
C ALA A 276 -12.09 -19.32 -4.92
N GLY A 277 -11.93 -18.22 -5.65
CA GLY A 277 -13.03 -17.52 -6.34
C GLY A 277 -13.82 -16.52 -5.47
N CYS A 278 -13.49 -16.35 -4.19
CA CYS A 278 -14.02 -15.26 -3.37
C CYS A 278 -13.35 -13.93 -3.78
N GLN A 279 -13.85 -13.26 -4.81
CA GLN A 279 -13.24 -12.03 -5.34
C GLN A 279 -13.36 -10.83 -4.38
N ASN A 280 -14.31 -10.83 -3.43
CA ASN A 280 -14.68 -9.65 -2.63
C ASN A 280 -14.75 -9.90 -1.11
N VAL A 281 -13.76 -10.59 -0.53
CA VAL A 281 -13.76 -10.90 0.92
C VAL A 281 -12.47 -10.45 1.58
N HIS A 282 -12.58 -9.53 2.54
CA HIS A 282 -11.48 -9.18 3.44
C HIS A 282 -11.24 -10.31 4.45
N LEU A 283 -10.09 -10.99 4.39
CA LEU A 283 -9.81 -12.11 5.28
C LEU A 283 -9.67 -11.66 6.73
N LYS A 284 -10.31 -12.40 7.63
CA LYS A 284 -10.42 -12.04 9.06
C LYS A 284 -9.30 -12.68 9.89
N LYS A 285 -9.27 -12.34 11.18
CA LYS A 285 -8.27 -12.77 12.16
C LYS A 285 -7.96 -14.28 12.12
N ASP A 286 -8.99 -15.11 12.10
CA ASP A 286 -8.83 -16.57 12.22
C ASP A 286 -8.06 -17.19 11.06
N PHE A 287 -8.18 -16.62 9.85
CA PHE A 287 -7.39 -17.04 8.71
C PHE A 287 -5.89 -16.93 9.01
N PHE A 288 -5.44 -15.75 9.43
CA PHE A 288 -4.01 -15.49 9.68
C PHE A 288 -3.47 -16.21 10.93
N LEU A 289 -4.34 -16.62 11.85
CA LEU A 289 -3.97 -17.47 12.99
C LEU A 289 -3.72 -18.92 12.57
N ASN A 290 -4.48 -19.42 11.59
CA ASN A 290 -4.44 -20.81 11.16
C ASN A 290 -3.51 -21.07 9.97
N HIS A 291 -3.09 -20.02 9.24
CA HIS A 291 -2.23 -20.15 8.05
C HIS A 291 -0.86 -19.49 8.26
N SER A 292 0.20 -20.15 7.78
CA SER A 292 1.56 -19.60 7.72
C SER A 292 1.79 -18.85 6.41
N SER A 293 2.65 -17.83 6.44
CA SER A 293 3.03 -17.11 5.22
C SER A 293 3.86 -18.01 4.29
N SER A 294 3.47 -18.10 3.02
CA SER A 294 4.21 -18.80 1.96
C SER A 294 5.48 -18.03 1.55
N ALA A 295 5.42 -16.71 1.59
CA ALA A 295 6.56 -15.82 1.37
C ALA A 295 6.41 -14.52 2.18
N ARG A 296 7.47 -13.73 2.28
CA ARG A 296 7.47 -12.42 2.95
C ARG A 296 8.66 -11.59 2.50
N SER A 297 8.63 -10.29 2.76
CA SER A 297 9.84 -9.48 2.65
C SER A 297 10.91 -10.03 3.60
N GLU A 298 12.18 -10.06 3.17
CA GLU A 298 13.27 -10.67 3.95
C GLU A 298 13.39 -10.07 5.35
N THR A 299 13.26 -8.74 5.42
CA THR A 299 13.26 -7.99 6.66
C THR A 299 12.22 -6.87 6.60
N PHE A 300 11.76 -6.47 7.78
CA PHE A 300 11.05 -5.20 7.96
C PHE A 300 12.13 -4.13 8.17
N ILE A 301 12.19 -3.14 7.28
CA ILE A 301 13.25 -2.14 7.28
C ILE A 301 12.69 -0.74 7.04
N ASN A 302 13.36 0.27 7.59
CA ASN A 302 12.99 1.68 7.50
C ASN A 302 13.53 2.36 6.24
N LEU A 303 13.27 1.75 5.08
CA LEU A 303 13.58 2.33 3.77
C LEU A 303 12.34 2.92 3.12
N ARG A 304 12.54 3.79 2.12
CA ARG A 304 11.45 4.35 1.31
C ARG A 304 10.64 3.24 0.62
N GLU A 305 11.33 2.25 0.08
CA GLU A 305 10.76 1.07 -0.56
C GLU A 305 11.43 -0.21 -0.03
N VAL A 306 10.63 -1.26 0.10
CA VAL A 306 11.08 -2.63 0.33
C VAL A 306 10.60 -3.48 -0.84
N SER A 307 11.55 -4.04 -1.59
CA SER A 307 11.29 -4.93 -2.71
C SER A 307 11.87 -6.32 -2.44
N THR A 308 11.21 -7.37 -2.93
CA THR A 308 11.72 -8.75 -2.81
C THR A 308 11.29 -9.56 -4.01
N ARG A 309 12.26 -10.20 -4.66
CA ARG A 309 12.06 -11.17 -5.74
C ARG A 309 11.66 -12.51 -5.14
N LEU A 310 10.57 -13.07 -5.63
CA LEU A 310 9.96 -14.27 -5.09
C LEU A 310 9.65 -15.26 -6.21
N ARG A 311 9.65 -16.54 -5.85
CA ARG A 311 9.26 -17.66 -6.69
C ARG A 311 8.25 -18.47 -5.90
N LEU A 312 7.04 -18.61 -6.45
CA LEU A 312 5.97 -19.42 -5.87
C LEU A 312 5.36 -20.29 -6.98
N PRO A 313 4.77 -21.44 -6.65
CA PRO A 313 4.06 -22.24 -7.64
C PRO A 313 2.83 -21.46 -8.18
N PRO A 314 2.28 -21.86 -9.34
CA PRO A 314 1.02 -21.33 -9.83
C PRO A 314 -0.10 -21.49 -8.79
N GLY A 315 -0.89 -20.43 -8.57
CA GLY A 315 -1.91 -20.40 -7.53
C GLY A 315 -2.38 -18.99 -7.18
N GLU A 316 -3.31 -18.91 -6.22
CA GLU A 316 -3.83 -17.65 -5.69
C GLU A 316 -3.16 -17.31 -4.35
N TYR A 317 -2.71 -16.07 -4.22
CA TYR A 317 -2.01 -15.58 -3.03
C TYR A 317 -2.52 -14.22 -2.60
N ILE A 318 -2.27 -13.85 -1.35
CA ILE A 318 -2.62 -12.55 -0.77
C ILE A 318 -1.37 -11.89 -0.24
N ILE A 319 -1.13 -10.66 -0.68
CA ILE A 319 -0.10 -9.77 -0.15
C ILE A 319 -0.74 -8.88 0.91
N VAL A 320 -0.19 -8.91 2.12
CA VAL A 320 -0.57 -8.04 3.23
C VAL A 320 0.58 -7.08 3.53
N PRO A 321 0.58 -5.85 2.98
CA PRO A 321 1.55 -4.82 3.32
C PRO A 321 1.25 -4.19 4.68
N SER A 322 2.27 -4.05 5.52
CA SER A 322 2.12 -3.43 6.83
C SER A 322 3.35 -2.62 7.25
N THR A 323 3.15 -1.72 8.21
CA THR A 323 4.21 -1.26 9.08
C THR A 323 4.59 -2.35 10.09
N PHE A 324 5.74 -2.22 10.74
CA PHE A 324 6.15 -3.14 11.79
C PHE A 324 5.27 -2.99 13.04
N GLU A 325 5.16 -1.78 13.56
CA GLU A 325 4.31 -1.44 14.69
C GLU A 325 2.89 -1.07 14.23
N PRO A 326 1.85 -1.40 15.01
CA PRO A 326 0.48 -0.97 14.74
C PRO A 326 0.33 0.55 14.92
N SER A 327 -0.80 1.09 14.44
CA SER A 327 -1.17 2.51 14.60
C SER A 327 -0.23 3.53 13.94
N GLN A 328 0.72 3.07 13.11
CA GLN A 328 1.57 3.93 12.31
C GLN A 328 0.84 4.37 11.04
N GLU A 329 0.74 5.69 10.84
CA GLU A 329 0.07 6.25 9.67
C GLU A 329 1.08 6.53 8.55
N ALA A 330 0.76 6.06 7.35
CA ALA A 330 1.42 6.44 6.11
C ALA A 330 0.58 6.00 4.90
N ASP A 331 0.76 6.71 3.79
CA ASP A 331 0.30 6.24 2.49
C ASP A 331 1.36 5.38 1.84
N PHE A 332 0.94 4.40 1.04
CA PHE A 332 1.85 3.52 0.34
C PHE A 332 1.45 3.27 -1.12
N VAL A 333 2.40 2.74 -1.87
CA VAL A 333 2.20 2.13 -3.19
C VAL A 333 2.70 0.70 -3.09
N LEU A 334 1.85 -0.26 -3.43
CA LEU A 334 2.25 -1.64 -3.65
C LEU A 334 2.35 -1.87 -5.15
N ARG A 335 3.46 -2.42 -5.61
CA ARG A 335 3.65 -2.78 -7.01
C ARG A 335 4.03 -4.25 -7.12
N VAL A 336 3.43 -4.94 -8.07
CA VAL A 336 3.70 -6.35 -8.36
C VAL A 336 4.14 -6.46 -9.80
N PHE A 337 5.32 -7.05 -10.03
CA PHE A 337 5.87 -7.29 -11.35
C PHE A 337 5.90 -8.79 -11.59
N THR A 338 5.20 -9.29 -12.60
CA THR A 338 5.20 -10.72 -12.96
C THR A 338 5.86 -10.92 -14.32
N GLU A 339 6.61 -12.01 -14.46
CA GLU A 339 7.25 -12.37 -15.73
C GLU A 339 6.19 -12.77 -16.78
N LYS A 340 5.19 -13.53 -16.34
CA LYS A 340 4.03 -13.93 -17.13
C LYS A 340 2.80 -13.11 -16.79
N GLN A 341 1.75 -13.25 -17.60
CA GLN A 341 0.48 -12.59 -17.33
C GLN A 341 -0.08 -13.09 -15.99
N SER A 342 -0.57 -12.17 -15.17
CA SER A 342 -1.20 -12.45 -13.88
C SER A 342 -2.51 -11.67 -13.76
N GLU A 343 -3.44 -12.21 -13.00
CA GLU A 343 -4.65 -11.49 -12.58
C GLU A 343 -4.43 -11.02 -11.14
N THR A 344 -4.68 -9.75 -10.86
CA THR A 344 -4.48 -9.20 -9.50
C THR A 344 -5.57 -8.21 -9.17
N GLU A 345 -6.06 -8.25 -7.93
CA GLU A 345 -7.23 -7.51 -7.48
C GLU A 345 -7.02 -7.07 -6.01
N GLU A 346 -7.55 -5.91 -5.63
CA GLU A 346 -7.60 -5.54 -4.21
C GLU A 346 -8.68 -6.37 -3.53
N LEU A 347 -8.31 -7.09 -2.45
CA LEU A 347 -9.28 -7.82 -1.64
C LEU A 347 -9.86 -6.86 -0.62
N ASP A 348 -11.07 -6.44 -0.89
CA ASP A 348 -11.86 -5.60 0.00
C ASP A 348 -13.32 -6.02 -0.06
N ASP A 349 -14.07 -5.57 0.93
CA ASP A 349 -15.50 -5.85 1.00
C ASP A 349 -16.25 -4.99 -0.03
N GLU A 350 -17.09 -5.62 -0.86
CA GLU A 350 -17.96 -4.90 -1.79
C GLU A 350 -19.02 -4.11 -1.02
N ILE A 351 -19.22 -2.84 -1.43
CA ILE A 351 -20.12 -1.93 -0.74
C ILE A 351 -21.56 -2.43 -0.90
N SER A 352 -22.16 -2.88 0.19
CA SER A 352 -23.54 -3.35 0.21
C SER A 352 -24.18 -3.13 1.57
N ALA A 353 -25.50 -3.03 1.60
CA ALA A 353 -26.28 -2.91 2.82
C ALA A 353 -27.48 -3.86 2.76
N ASP A 354 -27.47 -4.87 3.62
CA ASP A 354 -28.60 -5.76 3.87
C ASP A 354 -29.47 -5.11 4.96
N LEU A 355 -30.26 -4.13 4.52
CA LEU A 355 -31.19 -3.42 5.37
C LEU A 355 -32.49 -4.24 5.41
N GLU A 356 -32.85 -4.76 6.59
CA GLU A 356 -34.17 -5.33 6.80
C GLU A 356 -35.24 -4.33 6.30
N ASP A 357 -36.15 -4.81 5.47
CA ASP A 357 -37.34 -4.06 5.09
C ASP A 357 -38.09 -3.73 6.38
N GLU A 358 -38.22 -2.44 6.68
CA GLU A 358 -39.03 -2.00 7.80
C GLU A 358 -40.46 -2.44 7.52
N ALA A 359 -40.96 -3.45 8.26
CA ALA A 359 -42.39 -3.72 8.29
C ALA A 359 -43.11 -2.40 8.57
N GLU A 360 -44.12 -2.06 7.76
CA GLU A 360 -44.91 -0.85 7.98
C GLU A 360 -45.53 -0.91 9.38
N ILE A 361 -44.89 -0.22 10.34
CA ILE A 361 -45.40 -0.13 11.70
C ILE A 361 -46.58 0.83 11.65
N THR A 362 -47.77 0.31 11.88
CA THR A 362 -48.97 1.13 12.07
C THR A 362 -49.15 1.45 13.54
N GLU A 363 -50.00 2.43 13.87
CA GLU A 363 -50.30 2.73 15.27
C GLU A 363 -50.88 1.53 16.02
N ASP A 364 -51.54 0.60 15.33
CA ASP A 364 -52.13 -0.60 15.93
C ASP A 364 -51.07 -1.62 16.37
N ASP A 365 -49.89 -1.59 15.77
CA ASP A 365 -48.75 -2.46 16.12
C ASP A 365 -47.99 -1.97 17.36
N ILE A 366 -48.31 -0.76 17.86
CA ILE A 366 -47.62 -0.12 18.98
C ILE A 366 -48.34 -0.42 20.29
N ASP A 367 -47.62 -1.07 21.20
CA ASP A 367 -48.12 -1.39 22.55
C ASP A 367 -48.66 -0.15 23.29
N ASP A 368 -49.79 -0.31 23.98
CA ASP A 368 -50.42 0.76 24.77
C ASP A 368 -49.49 1.35 25.84
N SER A 369 -48.58 0.53 26.38
CA SER A 369 -47.56 1.02 27.31
C SER A 369 -46.58 1.99 26.65
N PHE A 370 -46.23 1.77 25.38
CA PHE A 370 -45.37 2.66 24.63
C PHE A 370 -46.11 3.94 24.22
N LYS A 371 -47.38 3.83 23.82
CA LYS A 371 -48.25 5.00 23.55
C LYS A 371 -48.36 5.91 24.77
N SER A 372 -48.57 5.33 25.95
CA SER A 372 -48.62 6.06 27.23
C SER A 372 -47.30 6.74 27.56
N LEU A 373 -46.17 6.04 27.35
CA LEU A 373 -44.83 6.61 27.53
C LEU A 373 -44.59 7.77 26.55
N PHE A 374 -44.94 7.61 25.27
CA PHE A 374 -44.82 8.65 24.26
C PHE A 374 -45.64 9.88 24.62
N ALA A 375 -46.91 9.71 24.98
CA ALA A 375 -47.78 10.84 25.37
C ALA A 375 -47.24 11.59 26.60
N GLN A 376 -46.64 10.88 27.56
CA GLN A 376 -46.00 11.51 28.72
C GLN A 376 -44.75 12.32 28.34
N LEU A 377 -44.05 11.93 27.27
CA LEU A 377 -42.79 12.53 26.84
C LEU A 377 -42.98 13.64 25.79
N ALA A 378 -43.93 13.50 24.88
CA ALA A 378 -44.24 14.42 23.79
C ALA A 378 -45.06 15.64 24.27
N GLY A 379 -45.82 15.52 25.35
CA GLY A 379 -46.61 16.64 25.87
C GLY A 379 -47.88 16.91 25.07
N GLU A 380 -48.29 18.19 24.97
CA GLU A 380 -49.60 18.56 24.41
C GLU A 380 -49.65 18.55 22.87
N ASP A 381 -48.52 18.71 22.19
CA ASP A 381 -48.42 18.70 20.73
C ASP A 381 -48.26 17.30 20.14
N MET A 382 -48.09 16.27 20.99
CA MET A 382 -47.99 14.85 20.59
C MET A 382 -46.88 14.58 19.57
N GLU A 383 -45.83 15.40 19.59
CA GLU A 383 -44.65 15.30 18.75
C GLU A 383 -43.39 15.44 19.62
N ILE A 384 -42.32 14.74 19.27
CA ILE A 384 -41.05 14.85 20.00
C ILE A 384 -40.09 15.74 19.23
N SER A 385 -39.69 16.87 19.82
CA SER A 385 -38.64 17.73 19.28
C SER A 385 -37.23 17.17 19.53
N VAL A 386 -36.25 17.67 18.78
CA VAL A 386 -34.82 17.32 18.97
C VAL A 386 -34.35 17.47 20.43
N ARG A 387 -34.84 18.49 21.15
CA ARG A 387 -34.45 18.74 22.55
C ARG A 387 -35.08 17.73 23.51
N GLU A 388 -36.32 17.34 23.28
CA GLU A 388 -37.00 16.29 24.04
C GLU A 388 -36.34 14.94 23.76
N LEU A 389 -36.09 14.61 22.49
CA LEU A 389 -35.40 13.38 22.11
C LEU A 389 -34.06 13.23 22.86
N ARG A 390 -33.23 14.28 22.87
CA ARG A 390 -31.97 14.28 23.62
C ARG A 390 -32.19 14.00 25.11
N THR A 391 -33.17 14.65 25.72
CA THR A 391 -33.46 14.50 27.15
C THR A 391 -33.92 13.06 27.46
N ILE A 392 -34.75 12.49 26.58
CA ILE A 392 -35.27 11.13 26.69
C ILE A 392 -34.12 10.12 26.57
N LEU A 393 -33.36 10.18 25.49
CA LEU A 393 -32.26 9.25 25.22
C LEU A 393 -31.20 9.34 26.33
N ASN A 394 -30.83 10.53 26.79
CA ASN A 394 -29.83 10.67 27.86
C ASN A 394 -30.33 10.17 29.22
N ARG A 395 -31.62 10.30 29.52
CA ARG A 395 -32.21 9.69 30.71
C ARG A 395 -32.13 8.16 30.65
N VAL A 396 -32.20 7.57 29.46
CA VAL A 396 -32.11 6.12 29.26
C VAL A 396 -30.66 5.65 29.32
N VAL A 397 -29.77 6.29 28.56
CA VAL A 397 -28.33 6.00 28.55
C VAL A 397 -27.72 6.14 29.94
N SER A 398 -28.12 7.13 30.74
CA SER A 398 -27.61 7.30 32.11
C SER A 398 -27.92 6.13 33.06
N LYS A 399 -28.88 5.25 32.71
CA LYS A 399 -29.16 4.01 33.46
C LYS A 399 -28.20 2.87 33.10
N HIS A 400 -27.53 2.96 31.96
CA HIS A 400 -26.59 1.98 31.44
C HIS A 400 -25.16 2.36 31.82
N LYS A 401 -24.74 1.95 33.02
CA LYS A 401 -23.40 2.25 33.57
C LYS A 401 -22.25 1.56 32.83
N ASP A 402 -22.59 0.57 32.02
CA ASP A 402 -21.68 -0.14 31.11
C ASP A 402 -21.23 0.73 29.94
N LEU A 403 -22.00 1.75 29.56
CA LEU A 403 -21.66 2.64 28.45
C LEU A 403 -20.81 3.82 28.95
N LYS A 404 -19.69 4.08 28.28
CA LYS A 404 -18.85 5.24 28.53
C LYS A 404 -19.09 6.29 27.46
N THR A 405 -20.07 7.14 27.71
CA THR A 405 -20.49 8.24 26.81
C THR A 405 -20.94 9.44 27.63
N ASP A 406 -20.79 10.64 27.06
CA ASP A 406 -21.34 11.89 27.62
C ASP A 406 -22.86 12.02 27.38
N GLY A 407 -23.45 11.00 26.75
CA GLY A 407 -24.83 10.98 26.27
C GLY A 407 -24.93 11.55 24.85
N PHE A 408 -26.10 11.36 24.24
CA PHE A 408 -26.43 11.87 22.93
C PHE A 408 -26.29 13.39 22.83
N SER A 409 -25.53 13.80 21.82
CA SER A 409 -25.36 15.19 21.43
C SER A 409 -26.62 15.75 20.75
N MET A 410 -26.70 17.08 20.69
CA MET A 410 -27.76 17.76 19.92
C MET A 410 -27.66 17.47 18.42
N GLU A 411 -26.46 17.22 17.90
CA GLU A 411 -26.23 16.97 16.49
C GLU A 411 -26.68 15.56 16.10
N SER A 412 -26.36 14.56 16.92
CA SER A 412 -26.87 13.19 16.74
C SER A 412 -28.38 13.14 16.80
N CYS A 413 -29.00 13.82 17.78
CA CYS A 413 -30.46 13.88 17.88
C CYS A 413 -31.08 14.61 16.70
N ARG A 414 -30.47 15.69 16.20
CA ARG A 414 -30.96 16.39 15.00
C ARG A 414 -30.87 15.49 13.77
N THR A 415 -29.76 14.77 13.63
CA THR A 415 -29.57 13.79 12.56
C THR A 415 -30.66 12.73 12.65
N MET A 416 -30.84 12.07 13.80
CA MET A 416 -31.89 11.06 13.98
C MET A 416 -33.31 11.56 13.65
N VAL A 417 -33.65 12.80 14.02
CA VAL A 417 -34.94 13.40 13.66
C VAL A 417 -35.03 13.61 12.15
N ASN A 418 -34.07 14.32 11.54
CA ASN A 418 -34.07 14.60 10.10
C ASN A 418 -34.16 13.32 9.25
N LEU A 419 -33.57 12.22 9.71
CA LEU A 419 -33.53 10.96 8.97
C LEU A 419 -34.83 10.15 9.05
N LEU A 420 -35.68 10.41 10.05
CA LEU A 420 -36.93 9.68 10.26
C LEU A 420 -38.19 10.52 10.06
N ASP A 421 -38.03 11.84 10.00
CA ASP A 421 -39.06 12.82 9.70
C ASP A 421 -39.54 12.68 8.25
N LYS A 422 -40.57 11.85 8.04
CA LYS A 422 -41.11 11.60 6.70
C LYS A 422 -42.06 12.70 6.24
N ASP A 423 -42.62 13.47 7.18
CA ASP A 423 -43.62 14.51 6.91
C ASP A 423 -43.03 15.94 6.84
N GLY A 424 -41.75 16.10 7.17
CA GLY A 424 -41.03 17.38 7.13
C GLY A 424 -41.36 18.30 8.32
N SER A 425 -41.89 17.74 9.41
CA SER A 425 -42.27 18.46 10.64
C SER A 425 -41.07 18.96 11.46
N ALA A 426 -39.87 18.45 11.17
CA ALA A 426 -38.64 18.58 11.96
C ALA A 426 -38.80 18.04 13.41
N ARG A 427 -39.74 17.10 13.59
CA ARG A 427 -40.12 16.46 14.85
C ARG A 427 -40.42 14.99 14.59
N LEU A 428 -40.70 14.22 15.64
CA LEU A 428 -41.04 12.81 15.52
C LEU A 428 -42.45 12.54 16.05
N GLY A 429 -43.31 12.00 15.20
CA GLY A 429 -44.59 11.42 15.58
C GLY A 429 -44.43 10.09 16.32
N LEU A 430 -45.54 9.51 16.78
CA LEU A 430 -45.56 8.26 17.55
C LEU A 430 -44.89 7.10 16.80
N VAL A 431 -45.25 6.92 15.51
CA VAL A 431 -44.74 5.83 14.67
C VAL A 431 -43.24 6.01 14.39
N GLU A 432 -42.81 7.21 14.01
CA GLU A 432 -41.41 7.53 13.72
C GLU A 432 -40.53 7.36 14.98
N PHE A 433 -41.03 7.80 16.14
CA PHE A 433 -40.34 7.59 17.41
C PHE A 433 -40.23 6.12 17.79
N GLN A 434 -41.25 5.30 17.53
CA GLN A 434 -41.19 3.84 17.76
C GLN A 434 -40.14 3.18 16.87
N ILE A 435 -40.06 3.56 15.59
CA ILE A 435 -39.03 3.08 14.66
C ILE A 435 -37.64 3.45 15.19
N LEU A 436 -37.42 4.72 15.55
CA LEU A 436 -36.16 5.19 16.11
C LEU A 436 -35.76 4.39 17.34
N TRP A 437 -36.72 4.18 18.25
CA TRP A 437 -36.49 3.49 19.51
C TRP A 437 -36.07 2.04 19.29
N ASN A 438 -36.71 1.35 18.36
CA ASN A 438 -36.35 -0.02 17.99
C ASN A 438 -34.95 -0.10 17.36
N LYS A 439 -34.60 0.85 16.47
CA LYS A 439 -33.25 0.97 15.91
C LYS A 439 -32.20 1.18 17.00
N VAL A 440 -32.38 2.17 17.88
CA VAL A 440 -31.43 2.45 18.96
C VAL A 440 -31.26 1.24 19.88
N ARG A 441 -32.34 0.47 20.14
CA ARG A 441 -32.25 -0.78 20.91
C ARG A 441 -31.49 -1.90 20.20
N LYS A 442 -31.71 -2.08 18.89
CA LYS A 442 -30.95 -3.04 18.06
C LYS A 442 -29.46 -2.68 18.07
N LEU A 443 -29.15 -1.41 17.83
CA LEU A 443 -27.79 -0.88 17.86
C LEU A 443 -27.14 -1.00 19.25
N LEU A 444 -27.89 -0.82 20.34
CA LEU A 444 -27.36 -1.09 21.69
C LEU A 444 -27.02 -2.56 21.91
N GLY A 445 -27.81 -3.48 21.34
CA GLY A 445 -27.52 -4.92 21.35
C GLY A 445 -26.20 -5.22 20.64
N ILE A 446 -26.06 -4.74 19.40
CA ILE A 446 -24.83 -4.87 18.60
C ILE A 446 -23.65 -4.23 19.33
N PHE A 447 -23.80 -3.02 19.88
CA PHE A 447 -22.72 -2.34 20.59
C PHE A 447 -22.16 -3.20 21.73
N ARG A 448 -23.03 -3.83 22.52
CA ARG A 448 -22.62 -4.70 23.64
C ARG A 448 -22.02 -6.02 23.18
N GLU A 449 -22.48 -6.55 22.06
CA GLU A 449 -21.95 -7.79 21.50
C GLU A 449 -20.51 -7.61 21.04
N PHE A 450 -20.20 -6.44 20.46
CA PHE A 450 -18.89 -6.15 19.88
C PHE A 450 -17.97 -5.29 20.77
N ASP A 451 -18.41 -4.80 21.93
CA ASP A 451 -17.54 -4.29 23.01
C ASP A 451 -16.86 -5.48 23.72
N ILE A 452 -15.93 -6.13 23.01
CA ILE A 452 -15.31 -7.39 23.40
C ILE A 452 -14.41 -7.18 24.63
N ASP A 453 -13.77 -6.03 24.71
CA ASP A 453 -12.92 -5.66 25.85
C ASP A 453 -13.69 -5.07 27.04
N GLN A 454 -15.01 -4.89 26.91
CA GLN A 454 -15.91 -4.33 27.92
C GLN A 454 -15.46 -2.95 28.40
N SER A 455 -14.87 -2.16 27.50
CA SER A 455 -14.40 -0.81 27.79
C SER A 455 -15.55 0.20 27.91
N GLY A 456 -16.75 -0.15 27.43
CA GLY A 456 -17.88 0.75 27.30
C GLY A 456 -17.76 1.70 26.11
N THR A 457 -16.77 1.49 25.25
CA THR A 457 -16.47 2.21 24.00
C THR A 457 -16.12 1.20 22.93
N MET A 458 -16.24 1.56 21.65
CA MET A 458 -15.73 0.72 20.56
C MET A 458 -14.37 1.21 20.09
N SER A 459 -13.42 0.30 20.03
CA SER A 459 -12.27 0.45 19.14
C SER A 459 -12.73 0.41 17.67
N SER A 460 -11.88 0.94 16.81
CA SER A 460 -12.08 0.82 15.36
C SER A 460 -12.22 -0.61 14.80
N TYR A 461 -11.57 -1.58 15.44
CA TYR A 461 -11.65 -2.99 15.07
C TYR A 461 -13.06 -3.52 15.38
N GLU A 462 -13.59 -3.17 16.56
CA GLU A 462 -14.96 -3.53 16.97
C GLU A 462 -15.99 -2.83 16.08
N MET A 463 -15.73 -1.57 15.70
CA MET A 463 -16.58 -0.83 14.76
C MET A 463 -16.74 -1.56 13.43
N ARG A 464 -15.65 -2.05 12.82
CA ARG A 464 -15.74 -2.74 11.52
C ARG A 464 -16.63 -3.98 11.61
N MET A 465 -16.51 -4.75 12.70
CA MET A 465 -17.36 -5.93 12.92
C MET A 465 -18.80 -5.57 13.27
N ALA A 466 -19.00 -4.51 14.06
CA ALA A 466 -20.32 -4.02 14.44
C ALA A 466 -21.10 -3.47 13.24
N VAL A 467 -20.43 -2.77 12.32
CA VAL A 467 -21.00 -2.27 11.05
C VAL A 467 -21.45 -3.45 10.17
N GLU A 468 -20.63 -4.50 10.08
CA GLU A 468 -20.97 -5.73 9.34
C GLU A 468 -22.18 -6.46 9.96
N SER A 469 -22.22 -6.58 11.29
CA SER A 469 -23.37 -7.15 12.01
C SER A 469 -24.64 -6.29 11.92
N ALA A 470 -24.49 -4.98 11.76
CA ALA A 470 -25.59 -4.07 11.48
C ALA A 470 -26.13 -4.17 10.05
N GLY A 471 -25.53 -5.01 9.20
CA GLY A 471 -25.96 -5.29 7.83
C GLY A 471 -25.16 -4.54 6.76
N PHE A 472 -24.11 -3.80 7.11
CA PHE A 472 -23.33 -3.01 6.15
C PHE A 472 -21.98 -3.65 5.85
N LYS A 473 -21.71 -3.94 4.58
CA LYS A 473 -20.36 -4.27 4.10
C LYS A 473 -19.76 -3.05 3.44
N LEU A 474 -18.62 -2.60 3.94
CA LEU A 474 -17.95 -1.39 3.48
C LEU A 474 -16.49 -1.69 3.18
N ASN A 475 -15.97 -1.07 2.13
CA ASN A 475 -14.55 -1.15 1.80
C ASN A 475 -13.66 -0.40 2.82
N ASN A 476 -12.36 -0.65 2.78
CA ASN A 476 -11.34 -0.04 3.64
C ASN A 476 -11.40 1.49 3.61
N ARG A 477 -11.64 2.10 2.44
CA ARG A 477 -11.71 3.55 2.31
C ARG A 477 -12.85 4.15 3.11
N LEU A 478 -14.05 3.56 3.04
CA LEU A 478 -15.20 4.03 3.81
C LEU A 478 -15.00 3.78 5.30
N ASN A 479 -14.48 2.61 5.69
CA ASN A 479 -14.14 2.32 7.09
C ASN A 479 -13.18 3.37 7.68
N GLN A 480 -12.14 3.76 6.92
CA GLN A 480 -11.20 4.81 7.34
C GLN A 480 -11.91 6.16 7.55
N ILE A 481 -12.83 6.54 6.65
CA ILE A 481 -13.59 7.80 6.77
C ILE A 481 -14.52 7.77 7.99
N LEU A 482 -15.18 6.63 8.25
CA LEU A 482 -16.05 6.48 9.41
C LEU A 482 -15.25 6.65 10.71
N VAL A 483 -14.14 5.94 10.86
CA VAL A 483 -13.27 6.10 12.04
C VAL A 483 -12.77 7.54 12.13
N ALA A 484 -12.22 8.11 11.07
CA ALA A 484 -11.66 9.46 11.10
C ALA A 484 -12.69 10.55 11.47
N ARG A 485 -13.98 10.30 11.23
CA ARG A 485 -15.06 11.24 11.53
C ARG A 485 -15.72 11.02 12.88
N TYR A 486 -15.90 9.76 13.29
CA TYR A 486 -16.71 9.40 14.46
C TYR A 486 -15.89 8.89 15.64
N ALA A 487 -14.60 8.58 15.47
CA ALA A 487 -13.73 8.19 16.57
C ALA A 487 -13.06 9.41 17.20
N GLU A 488 -13.09 9.48 18.52
CA GLU A 488 -12.34 10.44 19.32
C GLU A 488 -11.27 9.69 20.11
N ASN A 489 -10.00 10.10 19.97
CA ASN A 489 -8.87 9.42 20.63
C ASN A 489 -8.85 7.88 20.39
N GLU A 490 -9.14 7.45 19.16
CA GLU A 490 -9.19 6.04 18.71
C GLU A 490 -10.34 5.19 19.26
N VAL A 491 -11.29 5.81 19.97
CA VAL A 491 -12.49 5.14 20.47
C VAL A 491 -13.75 5.82 19.97
N ILE A 492 -14.80 5.03 19.72
CA ILE A 492 -16.12 5.46 19.28
C ILE A 492 -17.07 5.17 20.44
N ASP A 493 -17.68 6.21 21.00
CA ASP A 493 -18.67 6.02 22.05
C ASP A 493 -20.05 5.67 21.47
N PHE A 494 -21.02 5.39 22.34
CA PHE A 494 -22.35 4.95 21.91
C PHE A 494 -23.10 6.03 21.10
N ASP A 495 -22.93 7.32 21.41
CA ASP A 495 -23.54 8.41 20.66
C ASP A 495 -23.04 8.43 19.21
N ASN A 496 -21.71 8.47 19.04
CA ASN A 496 -21.09 8.50 17.72
C ASN A 496 -21.38 7.23 16.91
N PHE A 497 -21.42 6.05 17.56
CA PHE A 497 -21.80 4.80 16.91
C PHE A 497 -23.21 4.84 16.31
N VAL A 498 -24.20 5.24 17.12
CA VAL A 498 -25.59 5.31 16.70
C VAL A 498 -25.77 6.37 15.61
N CYS A 499 -25.17 7.55 15.78
CA CYS A 499 -25.21 8.61 14.78
C CYS A 499 -24.62 8.17 13.44
N CYS A 500 -23.48 7.46 13.47
CA CYS A 500 -22.84 6.91 12.29
C CYS A 500 -23.73 5.93 11.54
N LEU A 501 -24.28 4.92 12.22
CA LEU A 501 -25.05 3.86 11.57
C LEU A 501 -26.40 4.34 11.06
N ILE A 502 -27.10 5.20 11.79
CA ILE A 502 -28.37 5.77 11.29
C ILE A 502 -28.11 6.64 10.06
N LYS A 503 -27.04 7.46 10.07
CA LYS A 503 -26.67 8.24 8.89
C LYS A 503 -26.28 7.36 7.70
N LEU A 504 -25.50 6.31 7.95
CA LEU A 504 -25.11 5.35 6.92
C LEU A 504 -26.33 4.67 6.29
N GLU A 505 -27.27 4.21 7.13
CA GLU A 505 -28.54 3.61 6.68
C GLU A 505 -29.29 4.54 5.74
N THR A 506 -29.50 5.79 6.14
CA THR A 506 -30.25 6.74 5.32
C THR A 506 -29.56 7.06 4.01
N MET A 507 -28.22 7.18 4.00
CA MET A 507 -27.49 7.39 2.75
C MET A 507 -27.66 6.22 1.78
N PHE A 508 -27.64 4.97 2.28
CA PHE A 508 -27.94 3.79 1.47
C PHE A 508 -29.39 3.81 0.94
N ARG A 509 -30.38 4.05 1.80
CA ARG A 509 -31.80 4.10 1.40
C ARG A 509 -32.06 5.20 0.38
N THR A 510 -31.49 6.38 0.57
CA THR A 510 -31.63 7.51 -0.36
C THR A 510 -31.00 7.20 -1.71
N PHE A 511 -29.82 6.56 -1.71
CA PHE A 511 -29.17 6.14 -2.95
C PHE A 511 -30.00 5.09 -3.69
N GLN A 512 -30.51 4.08 -2.99
CA GLN A 512 -31.38 3.04 -3.56
C GLN A 512 -32.68 3.60 -4.14
N GLN A 513 -33.24 4.67 -3.54
CA GLN A 513 -34.41 5.37 -4.08
C GLN A 513 -34.11 6.13 -5.37
N LEU A 514 -32.88 6.64 -5.53
CA LEU A 514 -32.46 7.34 -6.74
C LEU A 514 -32.02 6.39 -7.86
N ASP A 515 -31.44 5.24 -7.52
CA ASP A 515 -30.98 4.21 -8.45
C ASP A 515 -31.99 3.06 -8.58
N MET A 516 -33.22 3.38 -9.01
CA MET A 516 -34.29 2.39 -9.16
C MET A 516 -33.96 1.25 -10.14
N ASP A 517 -33.07 1.53 -11.11
CA ASP A 517 -32.68 0.59 -12.17
C ASP A 517 -31.45 -0.26 -11.77
N GLY A 518 -30.85 -0.02 -10.60
CA GLY A 518 -29.69 -0.78 -10.09
C GLY A 518 -28.43 -0.61 -10.95
N THR A 519 -28.24 0.59 -11.51
CA THR A 519 -27.11 0.93 -12.39
C THR A 519 -25.79 1.10 -11.64
N GLY A 520 -25.85 1.26 -10.31
CA GLY A 520 -24.72 1.63 -9.47
C GLY A 520 -24.40 3.13 -9.51
N THR A 521 -25.25 3.95 -10.14
CA THR A 521 -25.08 5.39 -10.28
C THR A 521 -26.39 6.13 -10.03
N ALA A 522 -26.33 7.31 -9.41
CA ALA A 522 -27.49 8.18 -9.18
C ALA A 522 -27.23 9.56 -9.79
N GLU A 523 -28.11 10.01 -10.67
CA GLU A 523 -28.08 11.36 -11.22
C GLU A 523 -28.92 12.31 -10.35
N MET A 524 -28.34 13.46 -10.02
CA MET A 524 -29.04 14.50 -9.25
C MET A 524 -28.60 15.88 -9.70
N ASN A 525 -29.53 16.83 -9.64
CA ASN A 525 -29.22 18.23 -9.87
C ASN A 525 -28.67 18.90 -8.60
N LEU A 526 -28.19 20.14 -8.72
CA LEU A 526 -27.60 20.87 -7.59
C LEU A 526 -28.58 21.05 -6.43
N SER A 527 -29.87 21.24 -6.69
CA SER A 527 -30.87 21.43 -5.64
C SER A 527 -31.10 20.14 -4.85
N GLU A 528 -31.18 19.00 -5.54
CA GLU A 528 -31.30 17.67 -4.93
C GLU A 528 -30.05 17.32 -4.11
N TRP A 529 -28.86 17.59 -4.65
CA TRP A 529 -27.60 17.41 -3.92
C TRP A 529 -27.53 18.25 -2.65
N LEU A 530 -27.92 19.53 -2.73
CA LEU A 530 -27.93 20.42 -1.56
C LEU A 530 -28.97 19.97 -0.53
N PHE A 531 -30.16 19.55 -0.97
CA PHE A 531 -31.19 19.03 -0.08
C PHE A 531 -30.69 17.77 0.64
N MET A 532 -30.12 16.81 -0.11
CA MET A 532 -29.58 15.57 0.46
C MET A 532 -28.43 15.81 1.44
N THR A 533 -27.49 16.70 1.13
CA THR A 533 -26.28 16.88 1.95
C THR A 533 -26.45 17.82 3.14
N MET A 534 -27.40 18.75 3.09
CA MET A 534 -27.64 19.73 4.15
C MET A 534 -28.86 19.42 5.01
N CYS A 535 -29.89 18.79 4.43
CA CYS A 535 -31.17 18.57 5.10
C CYS A 535 -31.47 17.09 5.35
N GLY A 536 -30.88 16.18 4.57
CA GLY A 536 -31.01 14.73 4.73
C GLY A 536 -29.96 14.08 5.62
#